data_AF-A0A2N5BRF8-F1
#
_entry.id   AF-A0A2N5BRF8-F1
#
_cell.length_a   1.000
_cell.length_b   1.000
_cell.length_c   1.000
_cell.angle_alpha   90.00
_cell.angle_beta   90.00
_cell.angle_gamma   90.00
#
_symmetry.space_group_name_H-M   'P 1'
#
loop_
_entity.id
_entity.type
_entity.pdbx_description
1 polymer ?
#
loop_
_entity_poly.entity_id
_entity_poly.type
_entity_poly.pdbx_seq_one_letter_code
_entity_poly.pdbx_strand_id
1 'polypeptide(L)'
;MNIRKTFDTLVENEPYIDLDVFLDTYETFEEFPLISRYIKLVKLGADLKEIEASNILISTAFFVLNSALLHMRNKGYDLRERFLAISYTNFDFSSRTEPPIPNFFVNSNSTMDDFSNKFKSKQKSDASLETKLVQGQFESCGLSPLFTFYESRFFDPTCNEDIVRVYAILN
;
A
#
# COMPACT_ATOMS: atom_id res chain seq x y z
N MET A 1 -17.84 -5.04 -16.88
CA MET A 1 -17.22 -5.38 -15.58
C MET A 1 -18.31 -5.65 -14.55
N ASN A 2 -18.22 -6.76 -13.78
CA ASN A 2 -19.15 -7.07 -12.69
C ASN A 2 -18.45 -6.78 -11.35
N ILE A 3 -18.82 -5.67 -10.70
CA ILE A 3 -18.14 -5.16 -9.49
C ILE A 3 -18.11 -6.18 -8.37
N ARG A 4 -19.23 -6.89 -8.13
CA ARG A 4 -19.31 -7.90 -7.08
C ARG A 4 -18.32 -9.02 -7.33
N LYS A 5 -18.33 -9.60 -8.54
CA LYS A 5 -17.39 -10.68 -8.91
C LYS A 5 -15.93 -10.23 -8.82
N THR A 6 -15.64 -9.01 -9.27
CA THR A 6 -14.31 -8.39 -9.19
C THR A 6 -13.85 -8.30 -7.74
N PHE A 7 -14.69 -7.75 -6.86
CA PHE A 7 -14.38 -7.58 -5.44
C PHE A 7 -14.24 -8.93 -4.73
N ASP A 8 -15.19 -9.85 -4.93
CA ASP A 8 -15.14 -11.21 -4.36
C ASP A 8 -13.82 -11.89 -4.72
N THR A 9 -13.39 -11.79 -5.99
CA THR A 9 -12.12 -12.37 -6.46
C THR A 9 -10.89 -11.73 -5.80
N LEU A 10 -10.93 -10.40 -5.60
CA LEU A 10 -9.83 -9.66 -4.99
C LEU A 10 -9.67 -10.04 -3.52
N VAL A 11 -10.75 -10.00 -2.75
CA VAL A 11 -10.68 -10.13 -1.29
C VAL A 11 -10.68 -11.58 -0.82
N GLU A 12 -11.13 -12.55 -1.64
CA GLU A 12 -11.23 -13.97 -1.25
C GLU A 12 -9.94 -14.51 -0.61
N ASN A 13 -10.01 -14.96 0.63
CA ASN A 13 -8.87 -15.48 1.41
C ASN A 13 -7.75 -14.45 1.70
N GLU A 14 -8.02 -13.15 1.61
CA GLU A 14 -7.07 -12.13 2.06
C GLU A 14 -7.23 -11.83 3.56
N PRO A 15 -6.14 -11.53 4.27
CA PRO A 15 -6.14 -11.37 5.73
C PRO A 15 -7.06 -10.23 6.21
N TYR A 16 -7.16 -9.14 5.45
CA TYR A 16 -7.96 -7.96 5.81
C TYR A 16 -9.47 -8.16 5.68
N ILE A 17 -9.96 -9.35 5.29
CA ILE A 17 -11.37 -9.70 5.48
C ILE A 17 -11.74 -9.58 6.96
N ASP A 18 -10.81 -9.92 7.86
CA ASP A 18 -10.91 -9.63 9.28
C ASP A 18 -10.03 -8.44 9.65
N LEU A 19 -10.66 -7.32 10.00
CA LEU A 19 -9.95 -6.09 10.34
C LEU A 19 -9.19 -6.19 11.68
N ASP A 20 -9.44 -7.22 12.50
CA ASP A 20 -8.65 -7.46 13.70
C ASP A 20 -7.18 -7.79 13.37
N VAL A 21 -6.86 -8.20 12.13
CA VAL A 21 -5.46 -8.36 11.68
C VAL A 21 -4.65 -7.09 11.84
N PHE A 22 -5.26 -5.91 11.64
CA PHE A 22 -4.57 -4.64 11.82
C PHE A 22 -4.31 -4.28 13.28
N LEU A 23 -4.84 -5.05 14.24
CA LEU A 23 -4.71 -4.85 15.69
C LEU A 23 -3.65 -5.77 16.32
N ASP A 24 -3.16 -6.78 15.59
CA ASP A 24 -2.19 -7.75 16.11
C ASP A 24 -0.90 -7.06 16.57
N THR A 25 -0.32 -7.55 17.67
CA THR A 25 1.01 -7.13 18.11
C THR A 25 2.07 -7.81 17.26
N TYR A 26 2.66 -7.04 16.37
CA TYR A 26 3.78 -7.49 15.56
C TYR A 26 5.09 -7.16 16.27
N GLU A 27 6.03 -8.11 16.32
CA GLU A 27 7.35 -7.87 16.93
C GLU A 27 8.13 -6.79 16.15
N THR A 28 7.86 -6.68 14.85
CA THR A 28 8.41 -5.68 13.93
C THR A 28 7.29 -4.92 13.21
N PHE A 29 7.62 -4.08 12.23
CA PHE A 29 6.63 -3.68 11.25
C PHE A 29 6.24 -4.90 10.39
N GLU A 30 4.98 -4.95 9.97
CA GLU A 30 4.48 -5.96 9.03
C GLU A 30 4.01 -5.29 7.76
N GLU A 31 4.20 -6.00 6.65
CA GLU A 31 3.66 -5.64 5.34
C GLU A 31 2.98 -6.85 4.74
N PHE A 32 1.67 -6.74 4.54
CA PHE A 32 0.93 -7.75 3.80
C PHE A 32 0.30 -7.14 2.54
N PRO A 33 0.40 -7.84 1.40
CA PRO A 33 -0.13 -7.33 0.15
C PRO A 33 -1.65 -7.25 0.18
N LEU A 34 -2.22 -6.30 -0.56
CA LEU A 34 -3.66 -6.24 -0.82
C LEU A 34 -4.16 -7.52 -1.49
N ILE A 35 -3.30 -8.16 -2.28
CA ILE A 35 -3.58 -9.46 -2.86
C ILE A 35 -2.36 -10.36 -2.74
N SER A 36 -2.54 -11.50 -2.10
CA SER A 36 -1.45 -12.45 -1.81
C SER A 36 -0.91 -13.17 -3.05
N ARG A 37 -1.60 -13.09 -4.20
CA ARG A 37 -1.22 -13.81 -5.42
C ARG A 37 -1.44 -12.98 -6.68
N TYR A 38 -0.40 -12.84 -7.49
CA TYR A 38 -0.46 -12.26 -8.84
C TYR A 38 -1.51 -12.94 -9.74
N ILE A 39 -1.86 -14.21 -9.49
CA ILE A 39 -2.95 -14.89 -10.22
C ILE A 39 -4.31 -14.19 -10.06
N LYS A 40 -4.52 -13.42 -8.99
CA LYS A 40 -5.71 -12.59 -8.83
C LYS A 40 -5.71 -11.39 -9.78
N LEU A 41 -4.55 -10.81 -10.07
CA LEU A 41 -4.40 -9.84 -11.16
C LEU A 41 -4.70 -10.47 -12.51
N VAL A 42 -4.24 -11.69 -12.76
CA VAL A 42 -4.56 -12.40 -14.01
C VAL A 42 -6.08 -12.65 -14.14
N LYS A 43 -6.76 -13.01 -13.05
CA LYS A 43 -8.23 -13.16 -13.03
C LYS A 43 -8.97 -11.84 -13.24
N LEU A 44 -8.40 -10.72 -12.80
CA LEU A 44 -8.90 -9.38 -13.10
C LEU A 44 -8.62 -8.98 -14.56
N GLY A 45 -7.49 -9.43 -15.10
CA GLY A 45 -6.80 -8.87 -16.26
C GLY A 45 -6.93 -9.64 -17.56
N ALA A 46 -7.96 -10.48 -17.75
CA ALA A 46 -8.23 -10.96 -19.11
C ALA A 46 -8.69 -9.81 -20.05
N ASP A 47 -9.30 -8.75 -19.50
CA ASP A 47 -9.91 -7.66 -20.28
C ASP A 47 -9.59 -6.23 -19.79
N LEU A 48 -8.80 -6.05 -18.71
CA LEU A 48 -8.52 -4.73 -18.13
C LEU A 48 -7.15 -4.20 -18.56
N LYS A 49 -7.08 -2.90 -18.85
CA LYS A 49 -5.80 -2.19 -19.03
C LYS A 49 -5.09 -2.05 -17.68
N GLU A 50 -3.75 -1.96 -17.72
CA GLU A 50 -2.91 -1.80 -16.53
C GLU A 50 -3.39 -0.68 -15.59
N ILE A 51 -3.73 0.49 -16.15
CA ILE A 51 -4.23 1.62 -15.36
C ILE A 51 -5.59 1.36 -14.70
N GLU A 52 -6.47 0.58 -15.34
CA GLU A 52 -7.77 0.22 -14.78
C GLU A 52 -7.59 -0.76 -13.61
N ALA A 53 -6.71 -1.75 -13.79
CA ALA A 53 -6.33 -2.67 -12.73
C ALA A 53 -5.70 -1.91 -11.55
N SER A 54 -4.76 -1.00 -11.81
CA SER A 54 -4.15 -0.14 -10.80
C SER A 54 -5.19 0.68 -10.03
N ASN A 55 -6.13 1.30 -10.74
CA ASN A 55 -7.18 2.11 -10.12
C ASN A 55 -8.08 1.28 -9.20
N ILE A 56 -8.41 0.04 -9.60
CA ILE A 56 -9.20 -0.88 -8.77
C ILE A 56 -8.41 -1.26 -7.51
N LEU A 57 -7.12 -1.61 -7.64
CA LEU A 57 -6.28 -1.98 -6.51
C LEU A 57 -6.17 -0.82 -5.51
N ILE A 58 -5.89 0.39 -5.99
CA ILE A 58 -5.76 1.58 -5.13
C ILE A 58 -7.07 1.93 -4.45
N SER A 59 -8.18 1.92 -5.19
CA SER A 59 -9.51 2.18 -4.61
C SER A 59 -9.86 1.16 -3.53
N THR A 60 -9.49 -0.12 -3.75
CA THR A 60 -9.71 -1.19 -2.78
C THR A 60 -8.80 -1.01 -1.56
N ALA A 61 -7.52 -0.73 -1.76
CA ALA A 61 -6.58 -0.46 -0.68
C ALA A 61 -7.03 0.74 0.17
N PHE A 62 -7.48 1.81 -0.45
CA PHE A 62 -8.01 2.98 0.24
C PHE A 62 -9.27 2.65 1.05
N PHE A 63 -10.19 1.86 0.49
CA PHE A 63 -11.38 1.41 1.21
C PHE A 63 -11.02 0.58 2.45
N VAL A 64 -10.11 -0.38 2.31
CA VAL A 64 -9.65 -1.23 3.41
C VAL A 64 -8.92 -0.41 4.46
N LEU A 65 -8.00 0.50 4.06
CA LEU A 65 -7.29 1.38 4.98
C LEU A 65 -8.27 2.21 5.82
N ASN A 66 -9.24 2.88 5.19
CA ASN A 66 -10.24 3.65 5.91
C ASN A 66 -11.08 2.78 6.87
N SER A 67 -11.45 1.58 6.42
CA SER A 67 -12.22 0.64 7.23
C SER A 67 -11.41 0.19 8.45
N ALA A 68 -10.12 -0.12 8.28
CA ALA A 68 -9.21 -0.48 9.36
C ALA A 68 -9.05 0.68 10.36
N LEU A 69 -8.80 1.91 9.89
CA LEU A 69 -8.69 3.09 10.76
C LEU A 69 -9.98 3.36 11.54
N LEU A 70 -11.15 3.19 10.92
CA LEU A 70 -12.44 3.31 11.59
C LEU A 70 -12.63 2.20 12.65
N HIS A 71 -12.30 0.96 12.31
CA HIS A 71 -12.38 -0.18 13.21
C HIS A 71 -11.49 -0.01 14.44
N MET A 72 -10.24 0.40 14.23
CA MET A 72 -9.27 0.74 15.29
C MET A 72 -9.82 1.80 16.24
N ARG A 73 -10.37 2.91 15.70
CA ARG A 73 -11.00 3.97 16.50
C ARG A 73 -12.15 3.42 17.34
N ASN A 74 -13.01 2.59 16.76
CA ASN A 74 -14.15 2.00 17.46
C ASN A 74 -13.73 1.05 18.60
N LYS A 75 -12.55 0.43 18.48
CA LYS A 75 -11.94 -0.41 19.51
C LYS A 75 -11.15 0.38 20.56
N GLY A 76 -11.04 1.70 20.42
CA GLY A 76 -10.39 2.60 21.39
C GLY A 76 -8.88 2.73 21.23
N TYR A 77 -8.30 2.35 20.08
CA TYR A 77 -6.87 2.54 19.81
C TYR A 77 -6.55 4.00 19.46
N ASP A 78 -5.43 4.52 19.96
CA ASP A 78 -4.86 5.79 19.47
C ASP A 78 -4.13 5.54 18.14
N LEU A 79 -4.67 6.10 17.05
CA LEU A 79 -4.08 6.00 15.72
C LEU A 79 -2.70 6.66 15.62
N ARG A 80 -2.32 7.48 16.60
CA ARG A 80 -0.97 8.06 16.65
C ARG A 80 0.07 7.07 17.15
N GLU A 81 -0.34 6.07 17.93
CA GLU A 81 0.55 5.03 18.49
C GLU A 81 0.66 3.80 17.59
N ARG A 82 -0.34 3.55 16.75
CA ARG A 82 -0.34 2.48 15.75
C ARG A 82 -0.51 3.06 14.35
N PHE A 83 0.58 3.03 13.60
CA PHE A 83 0.67 3.66 12.28
C PHE A 83 0.31 2.66 11.18
N LEU A 84 -0.63 3.07 10.32
CA LEU A 84 -1.02 2.34 9.12
C LEU A 84 -0.76 3.20 7.88
N ALA A 85 -0.22 2.59 6.83
CA ALA A 85 -0.06 3.22 5.54
C ALA A 85 -0.27 2.22 4.41
N ILE A 86 -0.48 2.73 3.19
CA ILE A 86 -0.33 1.92 1.98
C ILE A 86 1.14 1.97 1.60
N SER A 87 1.73 0.82 1.25
CA SER A 87 3.12 0.76 0.79
C SER A 87 3.28 -0.02 -0.51
N TYR A 88 4.31 0.31 -1.27
CA TYR A 88 4.69 -0.35 -2.52
C TYR A 88 6.16 -0.75 -2.41
N THR A 89 6.43 -2.02 -2.62
CA THR A 89 7.76 -2.63 -2.44
C THR A 89 8.28 -3.31 -3.70
N ASN A 90 7.41 -3.60 -4.66
CA ASN A 90 7.77 -4.29 -5.89
C ASN A 90 7.47 -3.39 -7.09
N PHE A 91 8.52 -2.98 -7.79
CA PHE A 91 8.47 -2.11 -8.95
C PHE A 91 9.13 -2.82 -10.12
N ASP A 92 8.32 -3.31 -11.07
CA ASP A 92 8.81 -3.85 -12.33
C ASP A 92 8.46 -2.88 -13.47
N PHE A 93 9.43 -2.05 -13.85
CA PHE A 93 9.28 -1.13 -14.98
C PHE A 93 9.44 -1.81 -16.35
N SER A 94 9.80 -3.09 -16.38
CA SER A 94 9.92 -3.88 -17.61
C SER A 94 8.59 -4.52 -18.01
N SER A 95 7.74 -4.86 -17.04
CA SER A 95 6.37 -5.30 -17.24
C SER A 95 5.45 -4.12 -17.53
N ARG A 96 4.76 -4.15 -18.67
CA ARG A 96 3.72 -3.16 -19.05
C ARG A 96 2.29 -3.66 -18.81
N THR A 97 2.16 -4.79 -18.12
CA THR A 97 0.88 -5.49 -17.98
C THR A 97 0.47 -5.66 -16.53
N GLU A 98 1.39 -5.48 -15.59
CA GLU A 98 1.15 -5.71 -14.18
C GLU A 98 1.45 -4.44 -13.38
N PRO A 99 0.41 -3.75 -12.87
CA PRO A 99 0.65 -2.60 -12.02
C PRO A 99 1.24 -3.04 -10.66
N PRO A 100 2.05 -2.19 -10.01
CA PRO A 100 2.48 -2.41 -8.62
C PRO A 100 1.30 -2.72 -7.70
N ILE A 101 1.45 -3.77 -6.89
CA ILE A 101 0.44 -4.17 -5.92
C ILE A 101 0.63 -3.35 -4.64
N PRO A 102 -0.41 -2.65 -4.16
CA PRO A 102 -0.35 -2.00 -2.86
C PRO A 102 -0.30 -3.04 -1.74
N ASN A 103 0.44 -2.73 -0.69
CA ASN A 103 0.50 -3.46 0.57
C ASN A 103 -0.06 -2.58 1.70
N PHE A 104 -0.39 -3.19 2.83
CA PHE A 104 -0.63 -2.46 4.06
C PHE A 104 0.59 -2.56 4.96
N PHE A 105 1.16 -1.40 5.28
CA PHE A 105 2.21 -1.27 6.27
C PHE A 105 1.56 -1.05 7.64
N VAL A 106 1.88 -1.90 8.61
CA VAL A 106 1.44 -1.77 9.99
C VAL A 106 2.66 -1.67 10.89
N ASN A 107 2.71 -0.63 11.73
CA ASN A 107 3.76 -0.48 12.73
C ASN A 107 3.14 -0.13 14.08
N SER A 108 3.29 -1.05 15.04
CA SER A 108 2.83 -0.91 16.41
C SER A 108 3.86 -0.27 17.35
N ASN A 109 5.08 -0.03 16.88
CA ASN A 109 6.23 0.35 17.71
C ASN A 109 6.73 1.77 17.43
N SER A 110 6.11 2.53 16.53
CA SER A 110 6.47 3.92 16.24
C SER A 110 5.27 4.76 15.89
N THR A 111 5.31 6.03 16.28
CA THR A 111 4.28 6.99 15.87
C THR A 111 4.41 7.38 14.41
N MET A 112 3.31 7.88 13.83
CA MET A 112 3.33 8.51 12.50
C MET A 112 4.32 9.68 12.42
N ASP A 113 4.50 10.42 13.52
CA ASP A 113 5.41 11.56 13.58
C ASP A 113 6.88 11.11 13.55
N ASP A 114 7.22 10.06 14.31
CA ASP A 114 8.57 9.48 14.30
C ASP A 114 8.92 8.94 12.90
N PHE A 115 7.96 8.27 12.28
CA PHE A 115 8.08 7.75 10.93
C PHE A 115 8.30 8.90 9.93
N SER A 116 7.42 9.90 9.94
CA SER A 116 7.49 11.05 9.03
C SER A 116 8.80 11.82 9.18
N ASN A 117 9.26 12.05 10.40
CA ASN A 117 10.51 12.77 10.67
C ASN A 117 11.75 12.00 10.18
N LYS A 118 11.74 10.67 10.31
CA LYS A 118 12.81 9.79 9.81
C LYS A 118 12.95 9.85 8.29
N PHE A 119 11.86 10.02 7.55
CA PHE A 119 11.89 10.06 6.07
C PHE A 119 11.97 11.47 5.49
N LYS A 120 11.42 12.50 6.14
CA LYS A 120 11.59 13.90 5.72
C LYS A 120 13.07 14.28 5.60
N SER A 121 13.90 13.84 6.54
CA SER A 121 15.35 14.11 6.52
C SER A 121 16.12 13.35 5.42
N LYS A 122 15.52 12.33 4.80
CA LYS A 122 16.14 11.46 3.81
C LYS A 122 15.57 11.63 2.39
N GLN A 123 14.52 12.44 2.23
CA GLN A 123 13.97 12.71 0.90
C GLN A 123 14.98 13.48 0.06
N LYS A 124 15.18 12.99 -1.18
CA LYS A 124 15.90 13.73 -2.21
C LYS A 124 15.02 14.88 -2.72
N SER A 125 15.64 15.92 -3.27
CA SER A 125 14.92 17.07 -3.83
C SER A 125 13.99 16.69 -4.99
N ASP A 126 14.37 15.67 -5.76
CA ASP A 126 13.58 15.15 -6.87
C ASP A 126 12.98 13.78 -6.54
N ALA A 127 11.69 13.62 -6.83
CA ALA A 127 11.01 12.33 -6.72
C ALA A 127 11.58 11.31 -7.72
N SER A 128 11.82 10.10 -7.23
CA SER A 128 12.26 8.94 -8.01
C SER A 128 11.21 8.49 -9.02
N LEU A 129 11.57 7.52 -9.88
CA LEU A 129 10.62 6.92 -10.82
C LEU A 129 9.51 6.16 -10.09
N GLU A 130 9.88 5.44 -9.02
CA GLU A 130 8.98 4.66 -8.17
C GLU A 130 7.97 5.57 -7.48
N THR A 131 8.45 6.69 -6.89
CA THR A 131 7.58 7.66 -6.22
C THR A 131 6.63 8.32 -7.22
N LYS A 132 7.13 8.72 -8.40
CA LYS A 132 6.30 9.33 -9.45
C LYS A 132 5.24 8.36 -9.99
N LEU A 133 5.59 7.08 -10.14
CA LEU A 133 4.65 6.05 -10.56
C LEU A 133 3.50 5.95 -9.56
N VAL A 134 3.80 5.80 -8.27
CA VAL A 134 2.78 5.70 -7.21
C VAL A 134 1.93 6.97 -7.15
N GLN A 135 2.55 8.16 -7.17
CA GLN A 135 1.82 9.42 -7.19
C GLN A 135 0.84 9.50 -8.37
N GLY A 136 1.29 9.16 -9.58
CA GLY A 136 0.45 9.15 -10.77
C GLY A 136 -0.76 8.22 -10.68
N GLN A 137 -0.62 7.07 -10.00
CA GLN A 137 -1.75 6.16 -9.79
C GLN A 137 -2.75 6.67 -8.73
N PHE A 138 -2.29 7.40 -7.72
CA PHE A 138 -3.20 8.07 -6.77
C PHE A 138 -3.88 9.27 -7.41
N GLU A 139 -3.20 9.98 -8.31
CA GLU A 139 -3.77 11.07 -9.10
C GLU A 139 -4.88 10.58 -10.04
N SER A 140 -4.68 9.44 -10.72
CA SER A 140 -5.72 8.86 -11.60
C SER A 140 -6.99 8.46 -10.86
N CYS A 141 -6.91 8.22 -9.54
CA CYS A 141 -8.05 7.95 -8.67
C CYS A 141 -8.59 9.19 -7.95
N GLY A 142 -7.98 10.38 -8.13
CA GLY A 142 -8.33 11.59 -7.39
C GLY A 142 -8.00 11.54 -5.90
N LEU A 143 -7.13 10.63 -5.48
CA LEU A 143 -6.76 10.41 -4.07
C LEU A 143 -5.50 11.16 -3.67
N SER A 144 -4.66 11.58 -4.62
CA SER A 144 -3.36 12.23 -4.34
C SER A 144 -3.41 13.34 -3.26
N PRO A 145 -4.40 14.26 -3.24
CA PRO A 145 -4.47 15.31 -2.20
C PRO A 145 -4.68 14.79 -0.76
N LEU A 146 -5.17 13.56 -0.60
CA LEU A 146 -5.41 12.95 0.69
C LEU A 146 -4.15 12.31 1.28
N PHE A 147 -3.08 12.17 0.49
CA PHE A 147 -1.91 11.39 0.86
C PHE A 147 -0.63 12.21 0.83
N THR A 148 0.27 11.91 1.76
CA THR A 148 1.68 12.31 1.69
C THR A 148 2.54 11.10 1.33
N PHE A 149 3.45 11.28 0.38
CA PHE A 149 4.29 10.20 -0.14
C PHE A 149 5.72 10.28 0.42
N TYR A 150 6.26 9.13 0.83
CA TYR A 150 7.63 8.98 1.33
C TYR A 150 8.33 7.82 0.64
N GLU A 151 9.63 7.96 0.35
CA GLU A 151 10.47 6.85 -0.11
C GLU A 151 11.47 6.43 0.96
N SER A 152 11.64 5.12 1.09
CA SER A 152 12.78 4.49 1.74
C SER A 152 13.55 3.68 0.71
N ARG A 153 14.85 3.93 0.59
CA ARG A 153 15.75 3.14 -0.25
C ARG A 153 16.93 2.66 0.57
N PHE A 154 17.23 1.36 0.49
CA PHE A 154 18.41 0.79 1.11
C PHE A 154 18.93 -0.36 0.25
N PHE A 155 20.25 -0.51 0.24
CA PHE A 155 20.90 -1.61 -0.47
C PHE A 155 20.89 -2.86 0.42
N ASP A 156 20.41 -3.98 -0.11
CA ASP A 156 20.52 -5.29 0.54
C ASP A 156 21.72 -6.06 -0.05
N PRO A 157 22.82 -6.23 0.72
CA PRO A 157 23.99 -6.97 0.26
C PRO A 157 23.72 -8.45 0.00
N THR A 158 22.67 -9.02 0.59
CA THR A 158 22.34 -10.45 0.48
C THR A 158 21.75 -10.78 -0.89
N CYS A 159 20.88 -9.89 -1.38
CA CYS A 159 20.26 -9.99 -2.69
C CYS A 159 21.03 -9.17 -3.75
N ASN A 160 21.98 -8.33 -3.33
CA ASN A 160 22.75 -7.42 -4.17
C ASN A 160 21.84 -6.47 -4.99
N GLU A 161 20.78 -5.98 -4.36
CA GLU A 161 19.74 -5.15 -4.98
C GLU A 161 19.39 -3.96 -4.07
N ASP A 162 19.00 -2.85 -4.70
CA ASP A 162 18.38 -1.73 -3.99
C ASP A 162 16.92 -2.07 -3.68
N ILE A 163 16.59 -2.20 -2.40
CA ILE A 163 15.21 -2.32 -1.95
C ILE A 163 14.61 -0.92 -1.85
N VAL A 164 13.62 -0.67 -2.70
CA VAL A 164 12.86 0.59 -2.75
C VAL A 164 11.48 0.35 -2.18
N ARG A 165 11.07 1.22 -1.27
CA ARG A 165 9.72 1.22 -0.70
C ARG A 165 9.14 2.61 -0.75
N VAL A 166 7.96 2.73 -1.33
CA VAL A 166 7.18 3.98 -1.35
C VAL A 166 5.98 3.82 -0.43
N TYR A 167 5.82 4.76 0.49
CA TYR A 167 4.68 4.82 1.41
C TYR A 167 3.74 5.94 0.99
N ALA A 168 2.45 5.65 0.97
CA ALA A 168 1.37 6.62 0.87
C ALA A 168 0.67 6.70 2.23
N ILE A 169 0.89 7.81 2.94
CA ILE A 169 0.35 8.07 4.27
C ILE A 169 -0.88 8.94 4.15
N LEU A 170 -1.99 8.52 4.73
CA LEU A 170 -3.23 9.30 4.77
C LEU A 170 -3.06 10.52 5.71
N ASN A 171 -3.40 11.70 5.22
CA ASN A 171 -3.31 12.98 5.95
C ASN A 171 -4.40 13.17 7.01
#